data_AF-A0A392M1J8-F1
#
_entry.id   AF-A0A392M1J8-F1
#
_cell.length_a   1.000
_cell.length_b   1.000
_cell.length_c   1.000
_cell.angle_alpha   90.00
_cell.angle_beta   90.00
_cell.angle_gamma   90.00
#
_symmetry.space_group_name_H-M   'P 1'
#
loop_
_entity.id
_entity.type
_entity.pdbx_description
1 polymer ?
#
loop_
_entity_poly.entity_id
_entity_poly.type
_entity_poly.pdbx_seq_one_letter_code
_entity_poly.pdbx_strand_id
1 'polypeptide(L)'
;MFIANINEPSSEPFPWNTDADSLPVNIKHAFTGEGIASGYGFRYPGSKPGSLFVFQNGVIAFIWKESGAVLTLQRLNLQDLLKKGERIPSLPPIANFSYLTKSYSNVFAGFPTSSNSLSSPRFVLTPTYQLLSL
;
A
#
# COMPACT_ATOMS: atom_id res chain seq x y z
N MET A 1 -10.02 -1.84 -4.08
CA MET A 1 -10.53 -1.49 -5.43
C MET A 1 -12.04 -1.39 -5.35
N PHE A 2 -12.65 -0.49 -6.11
CA PHE A 2 -14.09 -0.35 -6.22
C PHE A 2 -14.48 -0.06 -7.67
N ILE A 3 -15.74 -0.29 -8.00
CA ILE A 3 -16.38 0.12 -9.25
C ILE A 3 -17.58 0.97 -8.87
N ALA A 4 -17.80 2.08 -9.57
CA ALA A 4 -18.96 2.93 -9.38
C ALA A 4 -19.72 3.08 -10.70
N ASN A 5 -21.05 3.07 -10.64
CA ASN A 5 -21.90 3.28 -11.81
C ASN A 5 -22.27 4.76 -11.92
N ILE A 6 -21.65 5.46 -12.87
CA ILE A 6 -21.88 6.89 -13.08
C ILE A 6 -23.28 7.23 -13.62
N ASN A 7 -24.02 6.23 -14.10
CA ASN A 7 -25.40 6.39 -14.57
C ASN A 7 -26.41 6.22 -13.43
N GLU A 8 -25.98 5.75 -12.26
CA GLU A 8 -26.81 5.54 -11.08
C GLU A 8 -26.42 6.52 -9.97
N PRO A 9 -27.08 7.68 -9.89
CA PRO A 9 -26.84 8.62 -8.81
C PRO A 9 -27.23 7.99 -7.46
N SER A 10 -26.43 8.25 -6.44
CA SER A 10 -26.73 7.85 -5.07
C SER A 10 -27.48 8.95 -4.33
N SER A 11 -28.52 8.57 -3.59
CA SER A 11 -29.23 9.47 -2.65
C SER A 11 -28.62 9.47 -1.25
N GLU A 12 -27.55 8.71 -1.02
CA GLU A 12 -26.88 8.62 0.28
C GLU A 12 -26.21 9.96 0.60
N PRO A 13 -26.41 10.52 1.80
CA PRO A 13 -25.69 11.70 2.23
C PRO A 13 -24.23 11.34 2.53
N PHE A 14 -23.33 12.30 2.31
CA PHE A 14 -21.97 12.17 2.80
C PHE A 14 -21.96 12.31 4.34
N PRO A 15 -21.19 11.49 5.08
CA PRO A 15 -21.30 11.41 6.54
C PRO A 15 -20.78 12.65 7.30
N TRP A 16 -20.07 13.56 6.64
CA TRP A 16 -19.47 14.73 7.28
C TRP A 16 -19.95 16.04 6.63
N ASN A 17 -20.26 17.03 7.47
CA ASN A 17 -20.67 18.36 7.00
C ASN A 17 -19.48 19.30 6.77
N THR A 18 -18.38 19.08 7.49
CA THR A 18 -17.17 19.91 7.44
C THR A 18 -15.91 19.06 7.31
N ASP A 19 -14.86 19.60 6.70
CA ASP A 19 -13.56 18.96 6.59
C ASP A 19 -12.67 19.23 7.82
N ALA A 20 -11.40 18.83 7.76
CA ALA A 20 -10.43 19.00 8.84
C ALA A 20 -10.15 20.48 9.17
N ASP A 21 -10.37 21.38 8.21
CA ASP A 21 -10.16 22.83 8.36
C ASP A 21 -11.48 23.55 8.73
N SER A 22 -12.51 22.79 9.11
CA SER A 22 -13.86 23.29 9.40
C SER A 22 -14.55 23.98 8.22
N LEU A 23 -14.11 23.69 6.98
CA LEU A 23 -14.76 24.19 5.78
C LEU A 23 -15.90 23.27 5.35
N PRO A 24 -17.00 23.80 4.77
CA PRO A 24 -18.12 22.98 4.31
C PRO A 24 -17.69 21.95 3.27
N VAL A 25 -18.11 20.69 3.47
CA VAL A 25 -17.90 19.63 2.49
C VAL A 25 -18.90 19.80 1.35
N ASN A 26 -18.40 20.24 0.20
CA ASN A 26 -19.23 20.44 -0.98
C ASN A 26 -19.16 19.23 -1.92
N ILE A 27 -20.20 18.40 -1.86
CA ILE A 27 -20.39 17.27 -2.77
C ILE A 27 -21.00 17.74 -4.07
N LYS A 28 -20.35 17.40 -5.18
CA LYS A 28 -20.81 17.67 -6.55
C LYS A 28 -21.71 16.55 -7.07
N HIS A 29 -21.29 15.30 -6.91
CA HIS A 29 -22.03 14.12 -7.34
C HIS A 29 -21.84 12.96 -6.36
N ALA A 30 -22.83 12.07 -6.31
CA ALA A 30 -22.75 10.81 -5.60
C ALA A 30 -23.25 9.69 -6.51
N PHE A 31 -22.62 8.51 -6.47
CA PHE A 31 -22.92 7.36 -7.32
C PHE A 31 -22.92 6.06 -6.51
N THR A 32 -23.74 5.11 -6.92
CA THR A 32 -23.71 3.75 -6.35
C THR A 32 -22.47 3.00 -6.82
N GLY A 33 -22.00 2.05 -6.02
CA GLY A 33 -20.89 1.21 -6.42
C GLY A 33 -20.69 0.00 -5.52
N GLU A 34 -19.68 -0.78 -5.86
CA GLU A 34 -19.26 -1.94 -5.09
C GLU A 34 -17.74 -1.93 -4.89
N GLY A 35 -17.31 -2.20 -3.66
CA GLY A 35 -15.91 -2.29 -3.29
C GLY A 35 -15.53 -3.70 -2.86
N ILE A 36 -14.29 -4.11 -3.14
CA ILE A 36 -13.76 -5.39 -2.63
C ILE A 36 -13.74 -5.35 -1.10
N ALA A 37 -14.27 -6.40 -0.46
CA ALA A 37 -14.36 -6.49 1.00
C ALA A 37 -13.69 -7.74 1.60
N SER A 38 -13.36 -8.73 0.78
CA SER A 38 -12.74 -9.98 1.23
C SER A 38 -11.89 -10.61 0.13
N GLY A 39 -11.08 -11.61 0.49
CA GLY A 39 -10.31 -12.45 -0.42
C GLY A 39 -8.80 -12.35 -0.23
N TYR A 40 -8.18 -13.41 0.32
CA TYR A 40 -6.73 -13.51 0.50
C TYR A 40 -6.00 -13.54 -0.85
N GLY A 41 -5.16 -12.56 -1.13
CA GLY A 41 -4.34 -12.49 -2.34
C GLY A 41 -5.19 -12.34 -3.60
N PHE A 42 -6.33 -11.65 -3.49
CA PHE A 42 -7.34 -11.53 -4.54
C PHE A 42 -7.97 -12.86 -4.98
N ARG A 43 -7.87 -13.91 -4.15
CA ARG A 43 -8.63 -15.15 -4.40
C ARG A 43 -10.06 -14.97 -3.93
N TYR A 44 -11.00 -15.24 -4.84
CA TYR A 44 -12.45 -15.15 -4.60
C TYR A 44 -12.85 -13.82 -3.95
N PRO A 45 -12.53 -12.67 -4.57
CA PRO A 45 -12.81 -11.39 -3.97
C PRO A 45 -14.33 -11.19 -3.88
N GLY A 46 -14.84 -11.06 -2.66
CA GLY A 46 -16.22 -10.62 -2.46
C GLY A 46 -16.34 -9.12 -2.69
N SER A 47 -17.47 -8.70 -3.26
CA SER A 47 -17.84 -7.29 -3.35
C SER A 47 -18.87 -6.94 -2.27
N LYS A 48 -18.83 -5.70 -1.80
CA LYS A 48 -19.80 -5.12 -0.87
C LYS A 48 -20.26 -3.77 -1.39
N PRO A 49 -21.53 -3.40 -1.15
CA PRO A 49 -22.05 -2.14 -1.63
C PRO A 49 -21.34 -0.96 -0.98
N GLY A 50 -21.21 0.11 -1.74
CA GLY A 50 -20.67 1.39 -1.32
C GLY A 50 -21.23 2.54 -2.14
N SER A 51 -20.79 3.74 -1.78
CA SER A 51 -21.13 4.97 -2.51
C SER A 51 -19.86 5.75 -2.82
N LEU A 52 -19.75 6.21 -4.07
CA LEU A 52 -18.71 7.13 -4.51
C LEU A 52 -19.21 8.56 -4.42
N PHE A 53 -18.45 9.42 -3.76
CA PHE A 53 -18.71 10.85 -3.65
C PHE A 53 -17.63 11.62 -4.40
N VAL A 54 -18.03 12.61 -5.19
CA VAL A 54 -17.15 13.51 -5.94
C VAL A 54 -17.29 14.91 -5.36
N PHE A 55 -16.21 15.46 -4.85
CA PHE A 55 -16.15 16.79 -4.23
C PHE A 55 -15.95 17.85 -5.31
N GLN A 56 -16.36 19.10 -5.03
CA GLN A 56 -16.18 20.20 -5.98
C GLN A 56 -14.71 20.46 -6.35
N ASN A 57 -13.78 20.21 -5.42
CA ASN A 57 -12.33 20.34 -5.63
C ASN A 57 -11.70 19.17 -6.40
N GLY A 58 -12.49 18.20 -6.86
CA GLY A 58 -12.03 17.05 -7.63
C GLY A 58 -11.48 15.88 -6.81
N VAL A 59 -11.49 15.97 -5.47
CA VAL A 59 -11.27 14.83 -4.59
C VAL A 59 -12.46 13.87 -4.72
N ILE A 60 -12.20 12.57 -4.61
CA ILE A 60 -13.24 11.55 -4.56
C ILE A 60 -13.09 10.71 -3.30
N ALA A 61 -14.22 10.26 -2.75
CA ALA A 61 -14.24 9.35 -1.60
C ALA A 61 -15.20 8.18 -1.87
N PHE A 62 -14.73 6.96 -1.67
CA PHE A 62 -15.58 5.77 -1.69
C PHE A 62 -15.82 5.27 -0.27
N ILE A 63 -17.08 5.06 0.09
CA ILE A 63 -17.49 4.61 1.42
C ILE A 63 -18.16 3.24 1.29
N TRP A 64 -17.63 2.24 1.99
CA TRP A 64 -18.29 0.93 2.11
C TRP A 64 -19.48 1.03 3.06
N LYS A 65 -20.67 0.62 2.63
CA LYS A 65 -21.90 0.79 3.42
C LYS A 65 -21.87 0.03 4.74
N GLU A 66 -21.38 -1.21 4.72
CA GLU A 66 -21.41 -2.09 5.90
C GLU A 66 -20.34 -1.72 6.94
N SER A 67 -19.12 -1.43 6.50
CA SER A 67 -18.00 -1.16 7.41
C SER A 67 -17.81 0.31 7.75
N GLY A 68 -18.40 1.23 6.97
CA GLY A 68 -18.12 2.66 7.06
C GLY A 68 -16.68 3.03 6.70
N ALA A 69 -15.89 2.10 6.18
CA ALA A 69 -14.52 2.38 5.76
C ALA A 69 -14.53 3.41 4.62
N VAL A 70 -13.59 4.35 4.66
CA VAL A 70 -13.50 5.44 3.67
C VAL A 70 -12.17 5.37 2.95
N LEU A 71 -12.22 5.37 1.62
CA LEU A 71 -11.07 5.52 0.75
C LEU A 71 -11.17 6.86 0.02
N THR A 72 -10.28 7.79 0.36
CA THR A 72 -10.16 9.09 -0.30
C THR A 72 -9.06 9.05 -1.34
N LEU A 73 -9.32 9.60 -2.53
CA LEU A 73 -8.38 9.69 -3.63
C LEU A 73 -8.38 11.11 -4.19
N GLN A 74 -7.18 11.61 -4.50
CA GLN A 74 -6.99 12.90 -5.15
C GLN A 74 -6.27 12.68 -6.48
N ARG A 75 -6.81 13.26 -7.56
CA ARG A 75 -6.15 13.21 -8.85
C ARG A 75 -4.95 14.16 -8.82
N LEU A 76 -3.78 13.62 -9.12
CA LEU A 76 -2.56 14.41 -9.31
C LEU A 76 -2.39 14.77 -10.78
N ASN A 77 -2.10 16.05 -11.06
CA ASN A 77 -1.65 16.46 -12.38
C ASN A 77 -0.13 16.30 -12.46
N LEU A 78 0.31 15.19 -13.05
CA LEU A 78 1.73 14.89 -13.20
C LEU A 78 2.48 15.97 -13.97
N GLN A 79 1.87 16.56 -15.00
CA GLN A 79 2.52 17.60 -15.79
C GLN A 79 2.80 18.85 -14.96
N ASP A 80 1.84 19.28 -14.14
CA ASP A 80 2.00 20.44 -13.27
C ASP A 80 3.02 20.17 -12.15
N LEU A 81 3.00 18.96 -11.57
CA LEU A 81 3.97 18.56 -10.56
C LEU A 81 5.40 18.58 -11.10
N LEU A 82 5.61 18.01 -12.29
CA LEU A 82 6.92 17.97 -12.94
C LEU A 82 7.42 19.38 -13.31
N LYS A 83 6.55 20.26 -13.80
CA LYS A 83 6.91 21.66 -14.12
C LYS A 83 7.35 22.46 -12.90
N LYS A 84 6.70 22.24 -11.76
CA LYS A 84 7.01 22.94 -10.50
C LYS A 84 8.24 22.37 -9.78
N GLY A 85 8.78 21.24 -10.24
CA GLY A 85 9.80 20.48 -9.51
C GLY A 85 9.31 20.02 -8.13
N GLU A 86 7.99 19.92 -7.96
CA GLU A 86 7.35 19.72 -6.66
C GLU A 86 7.44 18.24 -6.28
N ARG A 87 8.21 17.94 -5.24
CA ARG A 87 8.33 16.60 -4.70
C ARG A 87 7.17 16.34 -3.75
N ILE A 88 6.25 15.46 -4.15
CA ILE A 88 5.22 14.95 -3.24
C ILE A 88 5.95 14.26 -2.08
N PRO A 89 5.77 14.71 -0.82
CA PRO A 89 6.38 14.04 0.32
C PRO A 89 5.90 12.59 0.33
N SER A 90 6.82 11.64 0.53
CA SER A 90 6.42 10.26 0.74
C SER A 90 5.43 10.23 1.90
N LEU A 91 4.27 9.61 1.70
CA LEU A 91 3.37 9.35 2.82
C LEU A 91 4.19 8.65 3.92
N PRO A 92 4.00 9.04 5.19
CA PRO A 92 4.68 8.37 6.28
C PRO A 92 4.38 6.87 6.17
N PRO A 93 5.31 5.98 6.58
CA PRO A 93 5.07 4.55 6.61
C PRO A 93 3.80 4.29 7.42
N ILE A 94 2.72 4.06 6.70
CA ILE A 94 1.44 3.68 7.24
C ILE A 94 1.46 2.17 7.33
N ALA A 95 1.02 1.61 8.46
CA ALA A 95 0.73 0.19 8.61
C ALA A 95 -0.52 -0.18 7.78
N ASN A 96 -0.55 0.23 6.52
CA ASN A 96 -1.60 -0.10 5.58
C ASN A 96 -1.41 -1.55 5.20
N PHE A 97 -2.27 -2.41 5.75
CA PHE A 97 -2.53 -3.79 5.34
C PHE A 97 -1.36 -4.44 4.63
N SER A 98 -0.44 -4.95 5.45
CA SER A 98 0.60 -5.89 5.06
C SER A 98 -0.02 -7.12 4.41
N TYR A 99 -0.44 -7.02 3.15
CA TYR A 99 -0.52 -8.16 2.25
C TYR A 99 0.87 -8.74 1.97
N LEU A 100 1.92 -8.03 2.39
CA LEU A 100 3.31 -8.32 2.11
C LEU A 100 4.07 -8.98 3.28
N THR A 101 3.42 -9.35 4.38
CA THR A 101 4.11 -10.04 5.50
C THR A 101 3.64 -11.47 5.67
N LYS A 102 3.87 -12.32 4.66
CA LYS A 102 4.40 -13.70 4.84
C LYS A 102 4.57 -14.43 3.50
N SER A 103 5.63 -14.09 2.77
CA SER A 103 6.55 -15.06 2.18
C SER A 103 7.54 -14.30 1.29
N TYR A 104 8.76 -14.08 1.78
CA TYR A 104 9.92 -13.80 0.93
C TYR A 104 10.34 -15.06 0.16
N SER A 105 9.41 -15.73 -0.53
CA SER A 105 9.75 -16.74 -1.52
C SER A 105 9.54 -16.11 -2.88
N ASN A 106 10.50 -15.30 -3.31
CA ASN A 106 10.60 -14.94 -4.71
C ASN A 106 10.82 -16.24 -5.50
N VAL A 107 9.93 -16.61 -6.42
CA VAL A 107 10.03 -17.86 -7.20
C VAL A 107 11.31 -17.93 -8.03
N PHE A 108 11.97 -16.78 -8.24
CA PHE A 108 13.26 -16.67 -8.91
C PHE A 108 14.47 -16.60 -7.97
N ALA A 109 14.26 -16.52 -6.65
CA ALA A 109 15.33 -16.60 -5.66
C ALA A 109 15.42 -18.04 -5.12
N GLY A 110 15.81 -18.98 -5.98
CA GLY A 110 16.24 -20.30 -5.54
C GLY A 110 17.53 -20.18 -4.74
N PHE A 111 17.48 -20.40 -3.44
CA PHE A 111 18.69 -20.58 -2.64
C PHE A 111 19.36 -21.89 -3.09
N PRO A 112 20.68 -21.91 -3.40
CA PRO A 112 21.38 -23.16 -3.58
C PRO A 112 21.28 -23.94 -2.27
N THR A 113 20.69 -25.13 -2.34
CA THR A 113 20.70 -26.09 -1.24
C THR A 113 22.15 -26.30 -0.82
N SER A 114 22.41 -26.17 0.48
CA SER A 114 23.71 -26.41 1.09
C SER A 114 24.27 -27.74 0.61
N SER A 115 25.29 -27.68 -0.25
CA SER A 115 26.14 -28.81 -0.51
C SER A 115 26.88 -29.13 0.80
N ASN A 116 26.87 -30.40 1.20
CA ASN A 116 27.72 -30.89 2.28
C ASN A 116 29.18 -30.66 1.88
N SER A 117 29.77 -29.56 2.32
CA SER A 117 31.20 -29.31 2.18
C SER A 117 31.94 -30.06 3.29
N LEU A 118 32.67 -31.10 2.88
CA LEU A 118 33.69 -31.75 3.70
C LEU A 118 34.74 -30.71 4.11
N SER A 119 34.94 -30.57 5.42
CA SER A 119 35.94 -29.69 6.02
C SER A 119 37.36 -30.13 5.62
N SER A 120 38.09 -29.24 4.95
CA SER A 120 39.54 -29.37 4.73
C SER A 120 40.31 -28.86 5.98
N PRO A 121 41.41 -29.49 6.40
CA PRO A 121 42.05 -29.19 7.68
C PRO A 121 42.82 -27.85 7.65
N ARG A 122 42.67 -27.07 8.73
CA ARG A 122 43.35 -25.78 8.95
C ARG A 122 44.87 -25.98 9.07
N PHE A 123 45.63 -25.31 8.21
CA PHE A 123 47.05 -25.03 8.47
C PHE A 123 47.16 -23.82 9.42
N VAL A 124 47.78 -24.03 10.57
CA VAL A 124 48.14 -22.98 11.53
C VAL A 124 49.54 -22.49 11.18
N LEU A 125 49.66 -21.19 10.84
CA LEU A 125 50.94 -20.50 10.72
C LEU A 125 51.27 -19.85 12.08
N THR A 126 52.28 -20.36 12.76
CA THR A 126 52.92 -19.70 13.91
C THR A 126 54.18 -18.94 13.46
N PRO A 127 54.35 -17.64 13.79
CA PRO A 127 55.62 -16.96 13.64
C PRO A 127 56.51 -17.12 14.88
N THR A 128 57.77 -17.42 14.57
CA THR A 128 59.04 -17.43 15.32
C THR A 128 59.23 -16.41 16.45
N TYR A 129 60.03 -16.76 17.48
CA TYR A 129 61.23 -16.00 17.91
C TYR A 129 62.25 -16.93 18.65
N GLN A 130 63.55 -16.66 18.42
CA GLN A 130 64.75 -17.41 18.84
C GLN A 130 65.31 -17.01 20.24
N LEU A 131 66.37 -17.75 20.65
CA LEU A 131 67.38 -17.57 21.73
C LEU A 131 67.02 -18.25 23.08
N LEU A 132 67.89 -19.00 23.79
CA LEU A 132 69.36 -19.05 23.86
C LEU A 132 69.84 -20.33 24.61
N SER A 133 71.02 -20.85 24.23
CA SER A 133 72.09 -21.53 25.01
C SER A 133 71.78 -22.67 26.01
N LEU A 134 72.31 -23.87 25.74
CA LEU A 134 73.66 -24.35 26.14
C LEU A 134 74.11 -25.49 25.21
#